data_AF-F7SXQ1-F1
#
_entry.id   AF-F7SXQ1-F1
#
_cell.length_a   1.000
_cell.length_b   1.000
_cell.length_c   1.000
_cell.angle_alpha   90.00
_cell.angle_beta   90.00
_cell.angle_gamma   90.00
#
_symmetry.space_group_name_H-M   'P 1'
#
loop_
_entity.id
_entity.type
_entity.pdbx_description
1 polymer ?
#
loop_
_entity_poly.entity_id
_entity_poly.type
_entity_poly.pdbx_seq_one_letter_code
_entity_poly.pdbx_strand_id
1 'polypeptide(L)'
;METVFHDVSFSPGFKSFDKAKLKDQVHSQVQASVDLVLADLRGKALRKLGVSRKQLIDTEKDLYPATRQWAQAIHAQCPDLQGLCWTSRQDDSAEAAMLFGDRVASGVLNQTGAPRSLLKDENSYWELLNLAEQIGVNIVPGNT
;
A
#
# COMPACT_ATOMS: atom_id res chain seq x y z
N MET A 1 2.38 2.85 -6.20
CA MET A 1 3.43 3.25 -5.26
C MET A 1 3.46 2.38 -4.00
N GLU A 2 2.39 2.38 -3.20
CA GLU A 2 2.38 1.76 -1.85
C GLU A 2 2.57 0.22 -1.81
N THR A 3 2.31 -0.52 -2.88
CA THR A 3 2.48 -2.00 -2.92
C THR A 3 3.82 -2.42 -3.51
N VAL A 4 4.09 -2.09 -4.78
CA VAL A 4 5.30 -2.53 -5.49
C VAL A 4 6.56 -1.89 -4.89
N PHE A 5 6.52 -0.57 -4.66
CA PHE A 5 7.66 0.21 -4.19
C PHE A 5 7.59 0.50 -2.68
N HIS A 6 6.82 -0.29 -1.93
CA HIS A 6 6.59 -0.13 -0.49
C HIS A 6 7.89 0.07 0.31
N ASP A 7 8.86 -0.80 0.03
CA ASP A 7 10.16 -0.87 0.71
C ASP A 7 11.23 0.04 0.09
N VAL A 8 10.90 0.83 -0.94
CA VAL A 8 11.87 1.74 -1.57
C VAL A 8 12.07 2.96 -0.66
N SER A 9 13.33 3.26 -0.36
CA SER A 9 13.70 4.37 0.50
C SER A 9 13.51 5.74 -0.17
N PHE A 10 13.13 6.73 0.64
CA PHE A 10 13.10 8.14 0.25
C PHE A 10 14.49 8.78 0.16
N SER A 11 15.50 8.18 0.78
CA SER A 11 16.87 8.72 0.81
C SER A 11 17.41 9.00 -0.61
N PRO A 12 18.14 10.11 -0.81
CA PRO A 12 18.75 10.40 -2.10
C PRO A 12 19.83 9.36 -2.44
N GLY A 13 20.14 9.22 -3.74
CA GLY A 13 21.16 8.31 -4.24
C GLY A 13 20.59 7.16 -5.07
N PHE A 14 21.44 6.16 -5.33
CA PHE A 14 21.08 5.03 -6.17
C PHE A 14 20.03 4.13 -5.50
N LYS A 15 18.89 3.95 -6.17
CA LYS A 15 17.83 3.02 -5.77
C LYS A 15 17.70 1.95 -6.84
N SER A 16 17.65 0.70 -6.43
CA SER A 16 17.38 -0.42 -7.33
C SER A 16 16.20 -1.24 -6.83
N PHE A 17 15.45 -1.79 -7.78
CA PHE A 17 14.36 -2.71 -7.53
C PHE A 17 14.56 -3.97 -8.35
N ASP A 18 14.59 -5.11 -7.66
CA ASP A 18 14.76 -6.42 -8.28
C ASP A 18 13.50 -6.80 -9.07
N LYS A 19 13.64 -6.95 -10.40
CA LYS A 19 12.55 -7.35 -11.29
C LYS A 19 11.91 -8.68 -10.91
N ALA A 20 12.65 -9.61 -10.31
CA ALA A 20 12.13 -10.90 -9.88
C ALA A 20 11.05 -10.75 -8.79
N LYS A 21 11.04 -9.65 -8.03
CA LYS A 21 9.98 -9.35 -7.05
C LYS A 21 8.62 -9.06 -7.68
N LEU A 22 8.58 -8.71 -8.97
CA LEU A 22 7.34 -8.53 -9.73
C LEU A 22 6.74 -9.86 -10.21
N LYS A 23 7.47 -10.98 -10.05
CA LYS A 23 6.97 -12.29 -10.42
C LYS A 23 5.66 -12.57 -9.67
N ASP A 24 4.67 -13.04 -10.42
CA ASP A 24 3.33 -13.39 -9.92
C ASP A 24 2.52 -12.22 -9.34
N GLN A 25 3.01 -10.97 -9.46
CA GLN A 25 2.23 -9.79 -9.11
C GLN A 25 1.32 -9.35 -10.26
N VAL A 26 0.12 -8.92 -9.89
CA VAL A 26 -0.89 -8.36 -10.80
C VAL A 26 -1.44 -7.05 -10.24
N HIS A 27 -1.80 -6.15 -11.14
CA HIS A 27 -2.63 -4.99 -10.84
C HIS A 27 -4.10 -5.38 -11.06
N SER A 28 -4.86 -5.41 -9.97
CA SER A 28 -6.30 -5.64 -9.98
C SER A 28 -7.03 -4.36 -9.59
N GLN A 29 -8.18 -4.10 -10.22
CA GLN A 29 -9.12 -3.10 -9.76
C GLN A 29 -10.25 -3.81 -9.02
N VAL A 30 -10.65 -3.23 -7.89
CA VAL A 30 -11.72 -3.76 -7.04
C VAL A 30 -12.68 -2.63 -6.70
N GLN A 31 -13.96 -2.96 -6.66
CA GLN A 31 -15.03 -2.06 -6.26
C GLN A 31 -15.76 -2.65 -5.07
N ALA A 32 -15.90 -1.86 -4.00
CA ALA A 32 -16.77 -2.21 -2.89
C ALA A 32 -18.23 -1.97 -3.28
N SER A 33 -19.10 -2.95 -3.05
CA SER A 33 -20.54 -2.82 -3.31
C SER A 33 -21.29 -2.06 -2.20
N VAL A 34 -20.62 -1.81 -1.08
CA VAL A 34 -21.12 -1.04 0.06
C VAL A 34 -19.99 -0.14 0.58
N ASP A 35 -20.37 0.93 1.27
CA ASP A 35 -19.41 1.78 1.97
C ASP A 35 -18.70 0.97 3.07
N LEU A 36 -17.37 1.00 3.07
CA LEU A 36 -16.55 0.36 4.09
C LEU A 36 -16.26 1.33 5.23
N VAL A 37 -16.36 0.85 6.46
CA VAL A 37 -16.03 1.65 7.64
C VAL A 37 -14.55 1.48 7.98
N LEU A 38 -13.74 2.51 7.73
CA LEU A 38 -12.28 2.47 7.93
C LEU A 38 -11.83 3.44 9.03
N ALA A 39 -10.80 3.05 9.79
CA ALA A 39 -10.12 3.97 10.68
C ALA A 39 -9.35 5.02 9.87
N ASP A 40 -9.64 6.30 10.09
CA ASP A 40 -8.93 7.40 9.45
C ASP A 40 -7.59 7.65 10.16
N LEU A 41 -6.48 7.30 9.49
CA LEU A 41 -5.11 7.54 9.94
C LEU A 41 -4.45 8.68 9.14
N ARG A 42 -5.24 9.61 8.58
CA ARG A 42 -4.73 10.81 7.91
C ARG A 42 -4.41 11.90 8.93
N GLY A 43 -3.66 12.93 8.49
CA GLY A 43 -3.03 13.91 9.38
C GLY A 43 -3.98 14.61 10.37
N LYS A 44 -5.19 14.97 9.94
CA LYS A 44 -6.18 15.63 10.83
C LYS A 44 -6.67 14.68 11.93
N ALA A 45 -6.97 13.43 11.60
CA ALA A 45 -7.42 12.42 12.56
C ALA A 45 -6.31 12.02 13.53
N LEU A 46 -5.09 11.79 13.03
CA LEU A 46 -3.93 11.50 13.87
C LEU A 46 -3.60 12.64 14.85
N ARG A 47 -3.76 13.90 14.43
CA ARG A 47 -3.60 15.07 15.31
C ARG A 47 -4.57 15.03 16.50
N LYS A 48 -5.81 14.58 16.29
CA LYS A 48 -6.79 14.40 17.38
C LYS A 48 -6.34 13.34 18.39
N LEU A 49 -5.61 12.32 17.93
CA LEU A 49 -5.07 11.24 18.76
C LEU A 49 -3.72 11.59 19.41
N GLY A 50 -3.13 12.75 19.10
CA GLY A 50 -1.77 13.10 19.57
C GLY A 50 -0.67 12.24 18.95
N VAL A 51 -0.96 11.55 17.85
CA VAL A 51 -0.02 10.68 17.13
C VAL A 51 0.50 11.43 15.90
N SER A 52 1.80 11.42 15.67
CA SER A 52 2.38 11.96 14.46
C SER A 52 2.43 10.91 13.35
N ARG A 53 2.37 11.34 12.09
CA ARG A 53 2.53 10.41 10.94
C ARG A 53 3.85 9.64 10.99
N LYS A 54 4.93 10.24 11.49
CA LYS A 54 6.25 9.58 11.64
C LYS A 54 6.25 8.38 12.58
N GLN A 55 5.26 8.26 13.45
CA GLN A 55 5.14 7.13 14.37
C GLN A 55 4.40 5.93 13.76
N LEU A 56 3.72 6.11 12.62
CA LEU A 56 2.79 5.10 12.09
C LEU A 56 2.87 4.91 10.58
N ILE A 57 2.98 5.99 9.81
CA ILE A 57 2.90 6.01 8.34
C ILE A 57 4.27 6.26 7.73
N ASP A 58 4.98 7.30 8.19
CA ASP A 58 6.25 7.73 7.60
C ASP A 58 7.43 6.97 8.24
N THR A 59 7.34 5.63 8.28
CA THR A 59 8.32 4.75 8.92
C THR A 59 9.04 3.86 7.91
N GLU A 60 10.29 3.51 8.22
CA GLU A 60 11.04 2.50 7.46
C GLU A 60 10.67 1.08 7.85
N LYS A 61 11.11 0.12 7.04
CA LYS A 61 10.73 -1.30 7.13
C LYS A 61 11.04 -1.96 8.47
N ASP A 62 12.10 -1.54 9.14
CA ASP A 62 12.51 -2.01 10.46
C ASP A 62 11.48 -1.70 11.55
N LEU A 63 10.67 -0.65 11.36
CA LEU A 63 9.61 -0.25 12.27
C LEU A 63 8.25 -0.90 11.97
N TYR A 64 8.12 -1.64 10.86
CA TYR A 64 6.85 -2.31 10.51
C TYR A 64 6.33 -3.27 11.58
N PRO A 65 7.16 -4.02 12.33
CA PRO A 65 6.67 -4.80 13.47
C PRO A 65 5.91 -3.94 14.49
N ALA A 66 6.38 -2.72 14.78
CA ALA A 66 5.74 -1.81 15.72
C ALA A 66 4.49 -1.15 15.10
N THR A 67 4.53 -0.69 13.85
CA THR A 67 3.35 -0.09 13.22
C THR A 67 2.21 -1.10 13.01
N ARG A 68 2.52 -2.39 12.78
CA ARG A 68 1.52 -3.47 12.76
C ARG A 68 0.78 -3.65 14.07
N GLN A 69 1.39 -3.36 15.22
CA GLN A 69 0.71 -3.45 16.52
C GLN A 69 -0.45 -2.46 16.62
N TRP A 70 -0.37 -1.31 15.94
CA TRP A 70 -1.51 -0.39 15.85
C TRP A 70 -2.68 -0.99 15.09
N ALA A 71 -2.43 -1.62 13.94
CA ALA A 71 -3.48 -2.31 13.18
C ALA A 71 -4.14 -3.42 14.02
N GLN A 72 -3.35 -4.20 14.75
CA GLN A 72 -3.84 -5.22 15.68
C GLN A 72 -4.66 -4.62 16.82
N ALA A 73 -4.20 -3.51 17.41
CA ALA A 73 -4.91 -2.83 18.49
C ALA A 73 -6.25 -2.23 18.02
N ILE A 74 -6.27 -1.60 16.84
CA ILE A 74 -7.48 -1.05 16.22
C ILE A 74 -8.46 -2.18 15.88
N HIS A 75 -7.97 -3.27 15.30
CA HIS A 75 -8.79 -4.47 15.09
C HIS A 75 -9.41 -4.92 16.42
N ALA A 76 -8.60 -5.18 17.45
CA ALA A 76 -9.10 -5.69 18.72
C ALA A 76 -10.10 -4.76 19.45
N GLN A 77 -9.87 -3.44 19.42
CA GLN A 77 -10.64 -2.48 20.21
C GLN A 77 -11.84 -1.87 19.47
N CYS A 78 -11.86 -1.92 18.14
CA CYS A 78 -12.90 -1.31 17.32
C CYS A 78 -13.53 -2.37 16.41
N PRO A 79 -14.46 -3.19 16.91
CA PRO A 79 -15.00 -4.33 16.18
C PRO A 79 -15.76 -3.93 14.89
N ASP A 80 -16.33 -2.73 14.85
CA ASP A 80 -17.11 -2.23 13.71
C ASP A 80 -16.24 -1.74 12.54
N LEU A 81 -14.93 -1.56 12.76
CA LEU A 81 -14.03 -1.10 11.71
C LEU A 81 -13.60 -2.28 10.83
N GLN A 82 -13.74 -2.11 9.52
CA GLN A 82 -13.41 -3.09 8.49
C GLN A 82 -11.99 -2.92 7.92
N GLY A 83 -11.27 -1.89 8.37
CA GLY A 83 -9.90 -1.62 7.92
C GLY A 83 -9.40 -0.26 8.36
N LEU A 84 -8.32 0.18 7.72
CA LEU A 84 -7.60 1.42 7.97
C LEU A 84 -7.36 2.16 6.64
N CYS A 85 -7.37 3.48 6.64
CA CYS A 85 -6.95 4.29 5.49
C CYS A 85 -5.98 5.41 5.91
N TRP A 86 -5.04 5.74 5.02
CA TRP A 86 -4.05 6.81 5.24
C TRP A 86 -3.61 7.43 3.92
N THR A 87 -3.10 8.66 3.97
CA THR A 87 -2.37 9.24 2.84
C THR A 87 -1.05 8.50 2.69
N SER A 88 -0.85 7.90 1.52
CA SER A 88 0.28 7.05 1.19
C SER A 88 1.60 7.76 1.48
N ARG A 89 2.55 7.03 2.07
CA ARG A 89 3.90 7.56 2.29
C ARG A 89 4.61 7.72 0.95
N GLN A 90 4.41 6.75 0.06
CA GLN A 90 5.11 6.63 -1.22
C GLN A 90 4.55 7.57 -2.31
N ASP A 91 3.36 8.14 -2.10
CA ASP A 91 2.65 9.03 -3.02
C ASP A 91 1.64 9.84 -2.21
N ASP A 92 1.97 11.10 -1.92
CA ASP A 92 1.17 11.97 -1.05
C ASP A 92 -0.11 12.50 -1.74
N SER A 93 -0.26 12.25 -3.04
CA SER A 93 -1.49 12.52 -3.78
C SER A 93 -2.51 11.37 -3.68
N ALA A 94 -2.08 10.20 -3.22
CA ALA A 94 -2.87 8.98 -3.18
C ALA A 94 -3.25 8.55 -1.75
N GLU A 95 -4.36 7.82 -1.66
CA GLU A 95 -4.78 7.12 -0.44
C GLU A 95 -4.35 5.65 -0.52
N ALA A 96 -3.95 5.11 0.63
CA ALA A 96 -3.72 3.69 0.83
C ALA A 96 -4.71 3.15 1.87
N ALA A 97 -5.05 1.87 1.73
CA ALA A 97 -5.96 1.19 2.64
C ALA A 97 -5.47 -0.22 2.95
N MET A 98 -5.81 -0.69 4.15
CA MET A 98 -5.69 -2.08 4.57
C MET A 98 -7.07 -2.52 5.05
N LEU A 99 -7.56 -3.67 4.57
CA LEU A 99 -8.83 -4.24 4.99
C LEU A 99 -8.59 -5.45 5.88
N PHE A 100 -9.42 -5.60 6.91
CA PHE A 100 -9.42 -6.76 7.79
C PHE A 100 -10.20 -7.90 7.13
N GLY A 101 -9.50 -8.97 6.74
CA GLY A 101 -10.08 -10.04 5.94
C GLY A 101 -11.23 -10.81 6.62
N ASP A 102 -11.30 -10.76 7.95
CA ASP A 102 -12.37 -11.34 8.76
C ASP A 102 -13.61 -10.43 8.89
N ARG A 103 -13.54 -9.18 8.42
CA ARG A 103 -14.60 -8.16 8.59
C ARG A 103 -15.17 -7.62 7.29
N VAL A 104 -14.65 -8.11 6.17
CA VAL A 104 -15.19 -7.83 4.84
C VAL A 104 -15.83 -9.11 4.33
N ALA A 105 -17.17 -9.12 4.30
CA ALA A 105 -17.91 -10.28 3.86
C ALA A 105 -17.63 -10.62 2.39
N SER A 106 -17.74 -11.90 2.04
CA SER A 106 -17.61 -12.35 0.65
C SER A 106 -18.63 -11.63 -0.24
N GLY A 107 -18.20 -11.23 -1.44
CA GLY A 107 -19.02 -10.48 -2.39
C GLY A 107 -19.10 -8.97 -2.15
N VAL A 108 -18.56 -8.45 -1.03
CA VAL A 108 -18.46 -7.00 -0.82
C VAL A 108 -17.44 -6.38 -1.79
N LEU A 109 -16.28 -7.01 -1.94
CA LEU A 109 -15.27 -6.58 -2.90
C LEU A 109 -15.44 -7.35 -4.20
N ASN A 110 -15.76 -6.63 -5.26
CA ASN A 110 -15.95 -7.20 -6.59
C ASN A 110 -14.82 -6.72 -7.49
N GLN A 111 -14.12 -7.65 -8.13
CA GLN A 111 -13.10 -7.30 -9.11
C GLN A 111 -13.75 -6.62 -10.31
N THR A 112 -13.14 -5.53 -10.76
CA THR A 112 -13.53 -4.82 -11.97
C THR A 112 -12.45 -5.00 -13.05
N GLY A 113 -12.85 -5.52 -14.21
CA GLY A 113 -11.91 -5.86 -15.28
C GLY A 113 -11.05 -7.10 -14.99
N ALA A 114 -10.16 -7.45 -15.91
CA ALA A 114 -9.22 -8.55 -15.74
C ALA A 114 -7.97 -8.07 -14.98
N PRO A 115 -7.37 -8.92 -14.11
CA PRO A 115 -6.13 -8.57 -13.44
C PRO A 115 -5.01 -8.50 -14.48
N ARG A 116 -4.20 -7.43 -14.44
CA ARG A 116 -3.12 -7.21 -15.40
C ARG A 116 -1.79 -7.60 -14.78
N SER A 117 -1.03 -8.49 -15.40
CA SER A 117 0.28 -8.89 -14.87
C SER A 117 1.26 -7.73 -14.93
N LEU A 118 1.96 -7.45 -13.82
CA LEU A 118 2.98 -6.40 -13.79
C LEU A 118 4.21 -6.72 -14.65
N LEU A 119 4.35 -7.95 -15.16
CA LEU A 119 5.46 -8.36 -16.02
C LEU A 119 5.03 -8.73 -17.44
N LYS A 120 3.84 -9.30 -17.61
CA LYS A 120 3.38 -9.84 -18.91
C LYS A 120 2.45 -8.90 -19.66
N ASP A 121 1.78 -7.97 -18.97
CA ASP A 121 0.97 -6.95 -19.62
C ASP A 121 1.84 -5.74 -19.96
N GLU A 122 1.96 -5.43 -21.25
CA GLU A 122 2.87 -4.38 -21.72
C GLU A 122 2.50 -3.01 -21.14
N ASN A 123 1.22 -2.65 -21.10
CA ASN A 123 0.75 -1.38 -20.58
C ASN A 123 1.05 -1.25 -19.08
N SER A 124 0.74 -2.26 -18.28
CA SER A 124 1.01 -2.24 -16.83
C SER A 124 2.51 -2.20 -16.54
N TYR A 125 3.33 -2.90 -17.33
CA TYR A 125 4.78 -2.83 -17.18
C TYR A 125 5.34 -1.46 -17.56
N TRP A 126 4.81 -0.83 -18.63
CA TRP A 126 5.15 0.54 -18.99
C TRP A 126 4.75 1.56 -17.91
N GLU A 127 3.53 1.47 -17.38
CA GLU A 127 3.06 2.30 -16.25
C GLU A 127 4.03 2.18 -15.05
N LEU A 128 4.47 0.96 -14.75
CA LEU A 128 5.40 0.66 -13.66
C LEU A 128 6.80 1.21 -13.93
N LEU A 129 7.32 1.12 -15.15
CA LEU A 129 8.61 1.69 -15.55
C LEU A 129 8.61 3.22 -15.47
N ASN A 130 7.56 3.85 -16.00
CA ASN A 130 7.39 5.30 -15.93
C ASN A 130 7.35 5.78 -14.47
N LEU A 131 6.63 5.05 -13.61
CA LEU A 131 6.60 5.34 -12.17
C LEU A 131 7.98 5.19 -11.53
N ALA A 132 8.72 4.13 -11.87
CA ALA A 132 10.08 3.90 -11.37
C ALA A 132 11.04 5.02 -11.79
N GLU A 133 10.96 5.49 -13.03
CA GLU A 133 11.74 6.62 -13.54
C GLU A 133 11.45 7.91 -12.77
N GLN A 134 10.17 8.24 -12.56
CA GLN A 134 9.74 9.44 -11.82
C GLN A 134 10.30 9.51 -10.39
N ILE A 135 10.51 8.37 -9.74
CA ILE A 135 11.01 8.29 -8.37
C ILE A 135 12.50 7.93 -8.27
N GLY A 136 13.19 7.83 -9.41
CA GLY A 136 14.61 7.53 -9.50
C GLY A 136 14.98 6.09 -9.11
N VAL A 137 14.11 5.12 -9.39
CA VAL A 137 14.33 3.69 -9.12
C VAL A 137 14.73 2.96 -10.41
N ASN A 138 15.87 2.28 -10.36
CA ASN A 138 16.32 1.42 -11.45
C ASN A 138 15.78 0.01 -11.27
N ILE A 139 14.98 -0.47 -12.22
CA ILE A 139 14.56 -1.87 -12.24
C ILE A 139 15.70 -2.71 -12.83
N VAL A 140 16.28 -3.57 -12.00
CA VAL A 140 17.43 -4.39 -12.37
C VAL A 140 17.02 -5.85 -12.56
N PRO A 141 17.68 -6.60 -13.45
CA PRO A 141 17.56 -8.06 -13.47
C PRO A 141 17.85 -8.61 -12.07
N GLY A 142 16.99 -9.47 -11.55
CA GLY A 142 17.22 -10.10 -10.25
C GLY A 142 18.47 -10.96 -10.26
N ASN A 143 19.18 -10.99 -9.14
CA ASN A 143 20.20 -12.01 -8.93
C ASN A 143 19.44 -13.33 -8.70
N THR A 144 19.54 -14.25 -9.67
CA THR A 144 19.06 -15.64 -9.55
C THR A 144 19.71 -16.36 -8.40
#